data_AF-A0A3S1CUS4-F1
#
_entry.id   AF-A0A3S1CUS4-F1
#
_cell.length_a   1.000
_cell.length_b   1.000
_cell.length_c   1.000
_cell.angle_alpha   90.00
_cell.angle_beta   90.00
_cell.angle_gamma   90.00
#
_symmetry.space_group_name_H-M   'P 1'
#
loop_
_entity.id
_entity.type
_entity.pdbx_description
1 polymer ?
#
loop_
_entity_poly.entity_id
_entity_poly.type
_entity_poly.pdbx_seq_one_letter_code
_entity_poly.pdbx_strand_id
1 'polypeptide(L)'
;MLSPSLGPLAILAASFRGAAEKLLPKGNARRRFWNDFFSGAPARAAEAGQLSQAHDAAVDLLLSDTPACGHIALVGAGPGAEDLLTLRAHRLLMEADVIVHDALVPEAVVAMGRRDAERLPVGKRKGCHTKSQAEINALLVELGREGKRVVRLKSGDPLVFGRAGEEMAALRDAGIAYEVVPGVTAAFAAAADFELPLTLRGVSSSMVFTT
;
A
#
# COMPACT_ATOMS: atom_id res chain seq x y z
N MET A 1 -2.63 18.84 -15.99
CA MET A 1 -3.68 19.88 -15.90
C MET A 1 -4.85 19.30 -15.13
N LEU A 2 -5.44 20.06 -14.21
CA LEU A 2 -6.61 19.61 -13.45
C LEU A 2 -7.86 19.65 -14.34
N SER A 3 -8.79 18.71 -14.14
CA SER A 3 -10.03 18.64 -14.94
C SER A 3 -10.91 19.87 -14.70
N PRO A 4 -11.57 20.44 -15.73
CA PRO A 4 -12.59 21.48 -15.55
C PRO A 4 -13.75 21.07 -14.63
N SER A 5 -14.03 19.77 -14.51
CA SER A 5 -15.04 19.22 -13.61
C SER A 5 -14.66 19.25 -12.13
N LEU A 6 -13.40 19.58 -11.81
CA LEU A 6 -12.90 19.62 -10.43
C LEU A 6 -13.64 20.69 -9.59
N GLY A 7 -14.02 21.82 -10.20
CA GLY A 7 -14.75 22.88 -9.52
C GLY A 7 -16.12 22.42 -9.01
N PRO A 8 -17.02 21.96 -9.89
CA PRO A 8 -18.31 21.40 -9.48
C PRO A 8 -18.19 20.24 -8.48
N LEU A 9 -17.23 19.33 -8.68
CA LEU A 9 -17.01 18.21 -7.76
C LEU A 9 -16.54 18.68 -6.37
N ALA A 10 -15.71 19.73 -6.29
CA ALA A 10 -15.27 20.32 -5.03
C ALA A 10 -16.42 21.04 -4.29
N ILE A 11 -17.32 21.70 -5.01
CA ILE A 11 -18.53 22.32 -4.44
C ILE A 11 -19.43 21.24 -3.84
N LEU A 12 -19.65 20.14 -4.58
CA LEU A 12 -20.39 18.99 -4.07
C LEU A 12 -19.71 18.37 -2.83
N ALA A 13 -18.39 18.20 -2.86
CA ALA A 13 -17.66 17.71 -1.69
C ALA A 13 -17.85 18.60 -0.46
N ALA A 14 -17.89 19.93 -0.64
CA ALA A 14 -18.11 20.87 0.45
C ALA A 14 -19.49 20.67 1.12
N SER A 15 -20.55 20.37 0.36
CA SER A 15 -21.88 20.14 0.93
C SER A 15 -21.98 18.82 1.70
N PHE A 16 -21.20 17.81 1.33
CA PHE A 16 -21.17 16.51 2.01
C PHE A 16 -20.28 16.47 3.26
N ARG A 17 -19.43 17.47 3.49
CA ARG A 17 -18.46 17.48 4.59
C ARG A 17 -19.11 17.26 5.96
N GLY A 18 -20.15 18.03 6.29
CA GLY A 18 -20.84 17.92 7.57
C GLY A 18 -21.52 16.56 7.78
N ALA A 19 -22.11 16.01 6.71
CA ALA A 19 -22.76 14.71 6.77
C ALA A 19 -21.75 13.56 6.95
N ALA A 20 -20.65 13.58 6.19
CA ALA A 20 -19.55 12.63 6.32
C ALA A 20 -18.91 12.67 7.72
N GLU A 21 -18.75 13.86 8.30
CA GLU A 21 -18.22 14.00 9.67
C GLU A 21 -19.17 13.49 10.76
N LYS A 22 -20.48 13.53 10.52
CA LYS A 22 -21.49 13.07 11.48
C LYS A 22 -21.76 11.56 11.37
N LEU A 23 -21.80 11.03 10.16
CA LEU A 23 -22.24 9.67 9.88
C LEU A 23 -21.09 8.66 9.83
N LEU A 24 -19.89 9.08 9.42
CA LEU A 24 -18.77 8.15 9.26
C LEU A 24 -17.82 8.19 10.47
N PRO A 25 -17.31 7.02 10.92
CA PRO A 25 -16.24 6.95 11.92
C PRO A 25 -15.01 7.75 11.51
N LYS A 26 -14.30 8.34 12.47
CA LYS A 26 -13.02 9.03 12.21
C LYS A 26 -11.99 8.05 11.63
N GLY A 27 -11.05 8.57 10.84
CA GLY A 27 -9.98 7.78 10.23
C GLY A 27 -10.39 7.15 8.89
N ASN A 28 -10.20 5.83 8.76
CA ASN A 28 -10.21 5.14 7.47
C ASN A 28 -11.57 5.20 6.75
N ALA A 29 -12.69 5.09 7.48
CA ALA A 29 -14.02 5.15 6.88
C ALA A 29 -14.26 6.47 6.13
N ARG A 30 -13.94 7.61 6.76
CA ARG A 30 -14.01 8.94 6.11
C ARG A 30 -13.05 9.06 4.93
N ARG A 31 -11.81 8.57 5.07
CA ARG A 31 -10.80 8.67 4.00
C ARG A 31 -11.23 7.88 2.78
N ARG A 32 -11.75 6.67 2.99
CA ARG A 32 -12.29 5.82 1.92
C ARG A 32 -13.47 6.50 1.24
N PHE A 33 -14.43 7.01 1.99
CA PHE A 33 -15.54 7.78 1.43
C PHE A 33 -15.04 8.90 0.52
N TRP A 34 -14.08 9.71 0.97
CA TRP A 34 -13.55 10.79 0.14
C TRP A 34 -12.76 10.29 -1.08
N ASN A 35 -11.97 9.24 -0.91
CA ASN A 35 -11.26 8.63 -2.04
C ASN A 35 -12.27 8.15 -3.10
N ASP A 36 -13.26 7.36 -2.69
CA ASP A 36 -14.29 6.82 -3.57
C ASP A 36 -15.21 7.93 -4.13
N PHE A 37 -15.38 9.04 -3.41
CA PHE A 37 -16.07 10.23 -3.91
C PHE A 37 -15.28 10.88 -5.07
N PHE A 38 -13.97 11.04 -4.92
CA PHE A 38 -13.12 11.73 -5.91
C PHE A 38 -12.62 10.84 -7.06
N SER A 39 -12.64 9.51 -6.91
CA SER A 39 -12.22 8.57 -7.96
C SER A 39 -13.34 7.65 -8.47
N GLY A 40 -14.50 7.65 -7.80
CA GLY A 40 -15.58 6.71 -8.06
C GLY A 40 -16.75 7.31 -8.84
N ALA A 41 -17.95 6.83 -8.54
CA ALA A 41 -19.17 7.19 -9.25
C ALA A 41 -19.51 8.69 -9.19
N PRO A 42 -19.36 9.40 -8.03
CA PRO A 42 -19.63 10.84 -7.98
C PRO A 42 -18.73 11.65 -8.92
N ALA A 43 -17.43 11.36 -8.94
CA ALA A 43 -16.47 12.02 -9.82
C ALA A 43 -16.79 11.82 -11.31
N ARG A 44 -17.10 10.59 -11.73
CA ARG A 44 -17.47 10.28 -13.13
C ARG A 44 -18.74 11.00 -13.57
N ALA A 45 -19.76 11.06 -12.71
CA ALA A 45 -21.00 11.78 -13.01
C ALA A 45 -20.77 13.30 -13.10
N ALA A 46 -19.91 13.85 -12.22
CA ALA A 46 -19.53 15.26 -12.29
C ALA A 46 -18.73 15.59 -13.55
N GLU A 47 -17.82 14.70 -13.98
CA GLU A 47 -17.10 14.79 -15.25
C GLU A 47 -18.03 14.80 -16.46
N ALA A 48 -19.11 14.02 -16.41
CA ALA A 48 -20.15 13.99 -17.43
C ALA A 48 -21.12 15.20 -17.37
N GLY A 49 -20.95 16.14 -16.43
CA GLY A 49 -21.85 17.28 -16.23
C GLY A 49 -23.20 16.94 -15.59
N GLN A 50 -23.37 15.72 -15.08
CA GLN A 50 -24.61 15.19 -14.52
C GLN A 50 -24.66 15.41 -13.01
N LEU A 51 -24.83 16.66 -12.58
CA LEU A 51 -24.71 17.04 -11.16
C LEU A 51 -25.71 16.33 -10.23
N SER A 52 -26.95 16.10 -10.67
CA SER A 52 -27.93 15.36 -9.87
C SER A 52 -27.49 13.92 -9.64
N GLN A 53 -27.00 13.24 -10.68
CA GLN A 53 -26.49 11.87 -10.55
C GLN A 53 -25.22 11.81 -9.70
N ALA A 54 -24.37 12.84 -9.76
CA ALA A 54 -23.20 12.94 -8.89
C ALA A 54 -23.60 13.08 -7.42
N HIS A 55 -24.65 13.86 -7.14
CA HIS A 55 -25.22 13.98 -5.80
C HIS A 55 -25.81 12.65 -5.32
N ASP A 56 -26.66 12.00 -6.12
CA ASP A 56 -27.30 10.74 -5.75
C ASP A 56 -26.25 9.64 -5.50
N ALA A 57 -25.24 9.53 -6.37
CA ALA A 57 -24.13 8.61 -6.16
C ALA A 57 -23.32 8.91 -4.89
N ALA A 58 -23.20 10.17 -4.48
CA ALA A 58 -22.53 10.55 -3.24
C ALA A 58 -23.38 10.21 -2.00
N VAL A 59 -24.71 10.34 -2.09
CA VAL A 59 -25.65 9.88 -1.05
C VAL A 59 -25.55 8.37 -0.90
N ASP A 60 -25.62 7.62 -2.01
CA ASP A 60 -25.51 6.16 -1.99
C ASP A 60 -24.19 5.72 -1.39
N LEU A 61 -23.08 6.37 -1.75
CA LEU A 61 -21.77 6.10 -1.18
C LEU A 61 -21.72 6.38 0.33
N LEU A 62 -22.34 7.47 0.80
CA LEU A 62 -22.36 7.85 2.21
C LEU A 62 -23.22 6.89 3.06
N LEU A 63 -24.30 6.38 2.48
CA LEU A 63 -25.23 5.45 3.14
C LEU A 63 -24.83 3.97 2.95
N SER A 64 -23.85 3.70 2.08
CA SER A 64 -23.40 2.33 1.84
C SER A 64 -22.77 1.72 3.09
N ASP A 65 -23.30 0.58 3.51
CA ASP A 65 -22.73 -0.23 4.61
C ASP A 65 -21.84 -1.35 4.06
N THR A 66 -21.32 -1.19 2.83
CA THR A 66 -20.47 -2.20 2.21
C THR A 66 -19.18 -2.32 3.02
N PRO A 67 -18.91 -3.48 3.65
CA PRO A 67 -17.72 -3.66 4.45
C PRO A 67 -16.49 -3.28 3.63
N ALA A 68 -15.57 -2.56 4.25
CA ALA A 68 -14.30 -2.28 3.59
C ALA A 68 -13.58 -3.60 3.36
N CYS A 69 -13.40 -3.97 2.09
CA CYS A 69 -12.48 -5.03 1.73
C CYS A 69 -11.07 -4.51 1.96
N GLY A 70 -10.37 -5.07 2.94
CA GLY A 70 -8.97 -4.73 3.17
C GLY A 70 -8.12 -5.21 2.00
N HIS A 71 -6.98 -4.55 1.84
CA HIS A 71 -6.04 -4.87 0.76
C HIS A 71 -4.63 -4.82 1.30
N ILE A 72 -3.86 -5.87 1.01
CA ILE A 72 -2.47 -5.98 1.45
C ILE A 72 -1.54 -5.80 0.25
N ALA A 73 -0.64 -4.82 0.31
CA ALA A 73 0.44 -4.68 -0.64
C ALA A 73 1.73 -5.26 -0.04
N LEU A 74 2.27 -6.32 -0.64
CA LEU A 74 3.60 -6.85 -0.31
C LEU A 74 4.63 -6.07 -1.12
N VAL A 75 5.36 -5.15 -0.48
CA VAL A 75 6.15 -4.12 -1.16
C VAL A 75 7.63 -4.29 -0.90
N GLY A 76 8.43 -4.32 -1.97
CA GLY A 76 9.88 -4.24 -1.90
C GLY A 76 10.34 -2.82 -1.60
N ALA A 77 11.07 -2.66 -0.50
CA ALA A 77 11.67 -1.40 -0.07
C ALA A 77 12.96 -1.06 -0.84
N GLY A 78 13.48 -1.99 -1.63
CA GLY A 78 14.81 -1.85 -2.22
C GLY A 78 15.94 -2.19 -1.23
N PRO A 79 17.20 -2.01 -1.63
CA PRO A 79 18.38 -2.43 -0.87
C PRO A 79 18.66 -1.56 0.37
N GLY A 80 18.02 -0.39 0.46
CA GLY A 80 18.14 0.54 1.58
C GLY A 80 18.12 2.01 1.16
N ALA A 81 18.67 2.33 -0.01
CA ALA A 81 18.61 3.69 -0.54
C ALA A 81 17.16 4.08 -0.89
N GLU A 82 16.76 5.26 -0.44
CA GLU A 82 15.41 5.82 -0.57
C GLU A 82 14.97 6.02 -2.02
N ASP A 83 15.91 6.39 -2.89
CA ASP A 83 15.72 6.66 -4.31
C ASP A 83 15.64 5.40 -5.18
N LEU A 84 15.90 4.22 -4.60
CA LEU A 84 15.69 2.92 -5.23
C LEU A 84 14.30 2.34 -4.93
N LEU A 85 13.45 3.08 -4.21
CA LEU A 85 12.05 2.75 -4.04
C LEU A 85 11.29 2.98 -5.35
N THR A 86 10.42 2.03 -5.73
CA THR A 86 9.62 2.21 -6.93
C THR A 86 8.53 3.28 -6.73
N LEU A 87 8.16 3.99 -7.80
CA LEU A 87 7.05 4.95 -7.75
C LEU A 87 5.73 4.31 -7.28
N ARG A 88 5.51 3.03 -7.62
CA ARG A 88 4.35 2.27 -7.15
C ARG A 88 4.40 2.03 -5.64
N ALA A 89 5.56 1.64 -5.11
CA ALA A 89 5.76 1.44 -3.69
C ALA A 89 5.53 2.74 -2.90
N HIS A 90 6.10 3.86 -3.36
CA HIS A 90 5.90 5.18 -2.74
C HIS A 90 4.42 5.59 -2.74
N ARG A 91 3.71 5.42 -3.87
CA ARG A 91 2.27 5.70 -3.95
C ARG A 91 1.48 4.89 -2.91
N LEU A 92 1.75 3.59 -2.78
CA LEU A 92 1.05 2.74 -1.82
C LEU A 92 1.37 3.11 -0.37
N LEU A 93 2.61 3.50 -0.05
CA LEU A 93 2.99 4.01 1.27
C LEU A 93 2.24 5.29 1.66
N MET A 94 1.95 6.16 0.69
CA MET A 94 1.15 7.37 0.90
C MET A 94 -0.33 7.09 1.10
N GLU A 95 -0.82 5.95 0.60
CA GLU A 95 -2.21 5.52 0.70
C GLU A 95 -2.47 4.59 1.91
N ALA A 96 -1.41 3.99 2.46
CA ALA A 96 -1.48 2.99 3.52
C ALA A 96 -2.09 3.52 4.82
N ASP A 97 -2.91 2.69 5.45
CA ASP A 97 -3.39 2.91 6.80
C ASP A 97 -2.44 2.32 7.84
N VAL A 98 -1.82 1.19 7.50
CA VAL A 98 -0.85 0.51 8.34
C VAL A 98 0.35 0.10 7.50
N ILE A 99 1.55 0.35 8.02
CA ILE A 99 2.82 -0.04 7.43
C ILE A 99 3.45 -1.08 8.36
N VAL A 100 3.40 -2.34 7.92
CA VAL A 100 4.02 -3.48 8.61
C VAL A 100 5.40 -3.68 8.02
N HIS A 101 6.47 -3.49 8.78
CA HIS A 101 7.84 -3.47 8.22
C HIS A 101 8.82 -4.37 8.97
N ASP A 102 9.76 -4.94 8.21
CA ASP A 102 10.88 -5.70 8.76
C ASP A 102 11.97 -4.81 9.35
N ALA A 103 12.86 -5.40 10.16
CA ALA A 103 13.96 -4.68 10.81
C ALA A 103 15.05 -4.22 9.84
N LEU A 104 15.17 -4.85 8.67
CA LEU A 104 16.14 -4.50 7.63
C LEU A 104 15.69 -3.32 6.76
N VAL A 105 14.42 -2.91 6.87
CA VAL A 105 13.92 -1.73 6.15
C VAL A 105 14.39 -0.48 6.89
N PRO A 106 15.09 0.46 6.22
CA PRO A 106 15.53 1.69 6.85
C PRO A 106 14.36 2.56 7.31
N GLU A 107 14.52 3.21 8.47
CA GLU A 107 13.50 4.08 9.04
C GLU A 107 13.07 5.20 8.08
N ALA A 108 14.00 5.71 7.27
CA ALA A 108 13.69 6.76 6.32
C ALA A 108 12.72 6.32 5.22
N VAL A 109 12.79 5.07 4.75
CA VAL A 109 11.79 4.49 3.83
C VAL A 109 10.45 4.30 4.54
N VAL A 110 10.44 3.87 5.80
CA VAL A 110 9.21 3.78 6.60
C VAL A 110 8.57 5.17 6.83
N ALA A 111 9.40 6.21 6.96
CA ALA A 111 8.99 7.59 7.16
C ALA A 111 8.39 8.25 5.91
N MET A 112 8.64 7.70 4.71
CA MET A 112 7.97 8.14 3.47
C MET A 112 6.48 7.84 3.46
N GLY A 113 6.04 6.90 4.30
CA GLY A 113 4.62 6.63 4.48
C GLY A 113 3.84 7.83 4.99
N ARG A 114 2.53 7.80 4.75
CA ARG A 114 1.59 8.82 5.24
C ARG A 114 1.83 9.10 6.73
N ARG A 115 1.75 10.36 7.15
CA ARG A 115 2.11 10.79 8.53
C ARG A 115 1.31 10.06 9.61
N ASP A 116 0.01 9.90 9.38
CA ASP A 116 -0.97 9.24 10.25
C ASP A 116 -1.15 7.74 9.95
N ALA A 117 -0.29 7.13 9.14
CA ALA A 117 -0.24 5.67 9.03
C ALA A 117 0.35 5.06 10.30
N GLU A 118 -0.28 4.02 10.81
CA GLU A 118 0.25 3.22 11.91
C GLU A 118 1.49 2.46 11.41
N ARG A 119 2.56 2.41 12.21
CA ARG A 119 3.82 1.75 11.85
C ARG A 119 4.06 0.58 12.80
N LEU A 120 4.03 -0.64 12.26
CA LEU A 120 4.15 -1.88 13.01
C LEU A 120 5.47 -2.60 12.66
N PRO A 121 6.51 -2.49 13.50
CA PRO A 121 7.74 -3.25 13.31
C PRO A 121 7.51 -4.73 13.65
N VAL A 122 7.83 -5.64 12.73
CA VAL A 122 7.67 -7.10 12.94
C VAL A 122 8.97 -7.90 12.87
N GLY A 123 10.08 -7.26 12.50
CA GLY A 123 11.40 -7.89 12.40
C GLY A 123 12.22 -7.91 13.71
N LYS A 124 13.29 -8.70 13.72
CA LYS A 124 14.23 -8.84 14.85
C LYS A 124 15.06 -7.57 15.06
N ARG A 125 14.90 -6.88 16.20
CA ARG A 125 16.01 -6.13 16.82
C ARG A 125 16.66 -7.03 17.86
N LYS A 126 18.01 -7.02 17.96
CA LYS A 126 18.74 -7.75 19.01
C LYS A 126 18.12 -7.44 20.38
N GLY A 127 17.59 -8.46 21.07
CA GLY A 127 17.09 -8.36 22.46
C GLY A 127 15.57 -8.28 22.66
N CYS A 128 14.74 -8.25 21.62
CA CYS A 128 13.27 -8.18 21.76
C CYS A 128 12.54 -9.45 21.29
N HIS A 129 11.44 -9.81 21.97
CA HIS A 129 10.50 -10.85 21.51
C HIS A 129 10.06 -10.57 20.08
N THR A 130 10.32 -11.52 19.19
CA THR A 130 10.08 -11.40 17.75
C THR A 130 8.78 -12.09 17.38
N LYS A 131 7.96 -11.49 16.50
CA LYS A 131 6.85 -12.20 15.89
C LYS A 131 7.38 -13.30 14.96
N SER A 132 6.93 -14.52 15.17
CA SER A 132 7.06 -15.63 14.23
C SER A 132 6.37 -15.30 12.91
N GLN A 133 6.73 -16.03 11.85
CA GLN A 133 6.09 -15.83 10.55
C GLN A 133 4.57 -16.09 10.61
N ALA A 134 4.14 -17.08 11.40
CA ALA A 134 2.72 -17.36 11.61
C ALA A 134 1.99 -16.16 12.25
N GLU A 135 2.61 -15.48 13.22
CA GLU A 135 2.06 -14.27 13.83
C GLU A 135 2.04 -13.08 12.87
N ILE A 136 3.03 -12.94 11.98
CA ILE A 136 3.03 -11.92 10.93
C ILE A 136 1.88 -12.20 9.95
N ASN A 137 1.73 -13.44 9.50
CA ASN A 137 0.67 -13.85 8.59
C ASN A 137 -0.72 -13.59 9.21
N ALA A 138 -0.91 -13.97 10.49
CA ALA A 138 -2.14 -13.74 11.22
C ALA A 138 -2.45 -12.23 11.34
N LEU A 139 -1.44 -11.40 11.65
CA LEU A 139 -1.59 -9.95 11.71
C LEU A 139 -2.03 -9.37 10.36
N LEU A 140 -1.43 -9.79 9.24
CA LEU A 140 -1.83 -9.30 7.92
C LEU A 140 -3.28 -9.68 7.59
N VAL A 141 -3.69 -10.90 7.93
CA VAL A 141 -5.08 -11.35 7.77
C VAL A 141 -6.04 -10.55 8.65
N GLU A 142 -5.69 -10.32 9.91
CA GLU A 142 -6.47 -9.51 10.84
C GLU A 142 -6.70 -8.10 10.31
N LEU A 143 -5.62 -7.40 9.95
CA LEU A 143 -5.71 -6.04 9.38
C LEU A 143 -6.50 -6.01 8.06
N GLY A 144 -6.37 -7.05 7.22
CA GLY A 144 -7.18 -7.21 6.02
C GLY A 144 -8.67 -7.37 6.31
N ARG A 145 -9.04 -8.14 7.34
CA ARG A 145 -10.43 -8.31 7.79
C ARG A 145 -11.02 -7.05 8.41
N GLU A 146 -10.19 -6.22 9.02
CA GLU A 146 -10.58 -4.88 9.49
C GLU A 146 -10.81 -3.88 8.36
N GLY A 147 -10.57 -4.27 7.11
CA GLY A 147 -10.77 -3.41 5.95
C GLY A 147 -9.66 -2.40 5.72
N LYS A 148 -8.49 -2.58 6.35
CA LYS A 148 -7.36 -1.64 6.25
C LYS A 148 -6.60 -1.81 4.94
N ARG A 149 -6.03 -0.71 4.45
CA ARG A 149 -5.01 -0.73 3.39
C ARG A 149 -3.65 -0.91 4.05
N VAL A 150 -3.05 -2.08 3.89
CA VAL A 150 -1.81 -2.42 4.57
C VAL A 150 -0.67 -2.48 3.57
N VAL A 151 0.44 -1.82 3.89
CA VAL A 151 1.71 -2.04 3.20
C VAL A 151 2.58 -2.93 4.07
N ARG A 152 2.86 -4.14 3.60
CA ARG A 152 3.87 -5.03 4.15
C ARG A 152 5.19 -4.74 3.47
N LEU A 153 6.00 -3.90 4.10
CA LEU A 153 7.27 -3.40 3.58
C LEU A 153 8.41 -4.37 3.92
N LYS A 154 9.11 -4.86 2.90
CA LYS A 154 10.15 -5.89 3.01
C LYS A 154 11.44 -5.37 2.37
N SER A 155 12.60 -5.65 2.96
CA SER A 155 13.89 -5.25 2.38
C SER A 155 14.13 -5.94 1.05
N GLY A 156 14.71 -5.22 0.08
CA GLY A 156 15.00 -5.74 -1.25
C GLY A 156 13.72 -5.97 -2.06
N ASP A 157 13.60 -7.17 -2.62
CA ASP A 157 12.42 -7.65 -3.33
C ASP A 157 11.63 -8.67 -2.49
N PRO A 158 10.29 -8.59 -2.41
CA PRO A 158 9.48 -9.52 -1.61
C PRO A 158 9.66 -10.99 -1.97
N LEU A 159 9.92 -11.28 -3.25
CA LEU A 159 9.95 -12.62 -3.81
C LEU A 159 11.36 -13.22 -3.84
N VAL A 160 12.40 -12.44 -3.52
CA VAL A 160 13.80 -12.91 -3.45
C VAL A 160 14.19 -13.08 -1.98
N PHE A 161 14.20 -14.33 -1.50
CA PHE A 161 14.51 -14.70 -0.10
C PHE A 161 13.67 -13.97 0.98
N GLY A 162 12.56 -13.33 0.58
CA GLY A 162 11.74 -12.50 1.46
C GLY A 162 10.62 -13.26 2.19
N ARG A 163 10.44 -14.56 1.97
CA ARG A 163 9.33 -15.36 2.55
C ARG A 163 7.92 -14.87 2.20
N ALA A 164 7.77 -14.01 1.19
CA ALA A 164 6.46 -13.51 0.76
C ALA A 164 5.50 -14.65 0.35
N GLY A 165 6.02 -15.81 -0.08
CA GLY A 165 5.19 -16.96 -0.42
C GLY A 165 4.30 -17.44 0.74
N GLU A 166 4.80 -17.42 1.98
CA GLU A 166 4.04 -17.79 3.18
C GLU A 166 2.94 -16.75 3.49
N GLU A 167 3.27 -15.46 3.35
CA GLU A 167 2.35 -14.34 3.54
C GLU A 167 1.22 -14.40 2.48
N MET A 168 1.57 -14.61 1.21
CA MET A 168 0.61 -14.74 0.10
C MET A 168 -0.33 -15.94 0.28
N ALA A 169 0.18 -17.08 0.77
CA ALA A 169 -0.64 -18.25 1.02
C ALA A 169 -1.70 -17.97 2.09
N ALA A 170 -1.29 -17.40 3.24
CA ALA A 170 -2.21 -17.05 4.30
C ALA A 170 -3.30 -16.05 3.85
N LEU A 171 -2.94 -15.06 3.03
CA LEU A 171 -3.88 -14.09 2.49
C LEU A 171 -4.89 -14.72 1.53
N ARG A 172 -4.42 -15.62 0.64
CA ARG A 172 -5.31 -16.38 -0.26
C ARG A 172 -6.28 -17.25 0.52
N ASP A 173 -5.79 -17.99 1.52
CA ASP A 173 -6.62 -18.89 2.33
C ASP A 173 -7.67 -18.12 3.13
N ALA A 174 -7.36 -16.88 3.54
CA ALA A 174 -8.28 -16.00 4.24
C ALA A 174 -9.21 -15.19 3.31
N GLY A 175 -9.07 -15.30 1.99
CA GLY A 175 -9.86 -14.54 1.01
C GLY A 175 -9.57 -13.03 1.00
N ILE A 176 -8.38 -12.61 1.46
CA ILE A 176 -7.98 -11.21 1.50
C ILE A 176 -7.29 -10.82 0.19
N ALA A 177 -7.72 -9.71 -0.42
CA ALA A 177 -7.10 -9.19 -1.62
C ALA A 177 -5.67 -8.71 -1.34
N TYR A 178 -4.75 -9.00 -2.25
CA TYR A 178 -3.38 -8.55 -2.15
C TYR A 178 -2.74 -8.30 -3.51
N GLU A 179 -1.69 -7.49 -3.51
CA GLU A 179 -0.80 -7.31 -4.66
C GLU A 179 0.67 -7.40 -4.23
N VAL A 180 1.55 -7.72 -5.18
CA VAL A 180 2.99 -7.70 -4.97
C VAL A 180 3.59 -6.56 -5.78
N VAL A 181 4.37 -5.71 -5.11
CA VAL A 181 5.15 -4.65 -5.75
C VAL A 181 6.62 -5.01 -5.65
N PRO A 182 7.29 -5.26 -6.79
CA PRO A 182 8.70 -5.63 -6.78
C PRO A 182 9.57 -4.48 -6.30
N GLY A 183 10.76 -4.83 -5.81
CA GLY A 183 11.79 -3.90 -5.38
C GLY A 183 13.14 -4.23 -5.99
N VAL A 184 14.07 -3.28 -5.93
CA VAL A 184 15.46 -3.55 -6.32
C VAL A 184 16.08 -4.50 -5.30
N THR A 185 16.49 -5.69 -5.73
CA THR A 185 17.17 -6.66 -4.84
C THR A 185 18.60 -6.23 -4.54
N ALA A 186 19.14 -6.64 -3.39
CA ALA A 186 20.47 -6.26 -2.91
C ALA A 186 21.58 -6.61 -3.92
N ALA A 187 21.46 -7.72 -4.65
CA ALA A 187 22.45 -8.10 -5.66
C ALA A 187 22.59 -7.08 -6.79
N PHE A 188 21.47 -6.49 -7.24
CA PHE A 188 21.49 -5.52 -8.34
C PHE A 188 22.04 -4.18 -7.87
N ALA A 189 21.70 -3.79 -6.65
CA ALA A 189 22.24 -2.59 -6.03
C ALA A 189 23.76 -2.69 -5.85
N ALA A 190 24.25 -3.78 -5.26
CA ALA A 190 25.67 -4.00 -5.08
C ALA A 190 26.43 -4.03 -6.41
N ALA A 191 25.87 -4.68 -7.44
CA ALA A 191 26.45 -4.69 -8.78
C ALA A 191 26.59 -3.27 -9.37
N ALA A 192 25.57 -2.43 -9.20
CA ALA A 192 25.62 -1.04 -9.65
C ALA A 192 26.64 -0.22 -8.86
N ASP A 193 26.66 -0.35 -7.53
CA ASP A 193 27.58 0.38 -6.64
C ASP A 193 29.06 0.03 -6.90
N PHE A 194 29.33 -1.22 -7.27
CA PHE A 194 30.68 -1.67 -7.64
C PHE A 194 30.98 -1.51 -9.14
N GLU A 195 30.05 -1.01 -9.94
CA GLU A 195 30.16 -0.93 -11.41
C GLU A 195 30.49 -2.29 -12.07
N LEU A 196 30.01 -3.38 -11.46
CA LEU A 196 30.25 -4.75 -11.90
C LEU A 196 29.01 -5.32 -12.60
N PRO A 197 29.05 -5.60 -13.91
CA PRO A 197 27.93 -6.22 -14.59
C PRO A 197 27.77 -7.67 -14.11
N LEU A 198 26.56 -8.03 -13.66
CA LEU A 198 26.27 -9.41 -13.22
C LEU A 198 26.29 -10.42 -14.37
N THR A 199 26.13 -9.96 -15.61
CA THR A 199 26.30 -10.77 -16.81
C THR A 199 27.17 -10.03 -17.82
N LEU A 200 28.06 -10.77 -18.50
CA LEU A 200 28.93 -10.20 -19.52
C LEU A 200 29.06 -11.19 -20.70
N ARG A 201 28.82 -10.69 -21.91
CA ARG A 201 28.87 -11.51 -23.13
C ARG A 201 30.22 -12.21 -23.26
N GLY A 202 30.19 -13.53 -23.44
CA GLY A 202 31.40 -14.36 -23.57
C GLY A 202 32.07 -14.71 -22.24
N VAL A 203 31.56 -14.20 -21.11
CA VAL A 203 32.09 -14.47 -19.77
C VAL A 203 31.06 -15.19 -18.90
N SER A 204 29.83 -14.67 -18.83
CA SER A 204 28.74 -15.26 -18.07
C SER A 204 27.39 -15.13 -18.80
N SER A 205 26.67 -16.25 -18.89
CA SER A 205 25.32 -16.33 -19.47
C SER A 205 24.24 -16.77 -18.47
N SER A 206 24.62 -17.00 -17.22
CA SER A 206 23.74 -17.41 -16.13
C SER A 206 23.96 -16.54 -14.89
N MET A 207 22.91 -16.40 -14.09
CA MET A 207 22.93 -15.74 -12.80
C MET A 207 22.20 -16.63 -11.79
N VAL A 208 22.80 -16.82 -10.61
CA VAL A 208 22.25 -17.68 -9.55
C VAL A 208 22.14 -16.87 -8.27
N PHE A 209 20.94 -16.83 -7.71
CA PHE A 209 20.69 -16.33 -6.36
C PHE A 209 20.71 -17.51 -5.39
N THR A 210 21.54 -17.48 -4.34
CA THR A 210 21.63 -18.52 -3.31
C THR A 210 21.74 -17.89 -1.92
N THR A 211 21.32 -18.62 -0.89
CA THR A 211 21.38 -18.25 0.53
C THR A 211 22.13 -19.30 1.33
#